data_AF-A0A9X5XRX7-F1
#
_entry.id   AF-A0A9X5XRX7-F1
#
_cell.length_a   1.000
_cell.length_b   1.000
_cell.length_c   1.000
_cell.angle_alpha   90.00
_cell.angle_beta   90.00
_cell.angle_gamma   90.00
#
_symmetry.space_group_name_H-M   'P 1'
#
loop_
_entity.id
_entity.type
_entity.pdbx_description
1 polymer ?
#
loop_
_entity_poly.entity_id
_entity_poly.type
_entity_poly.pdbx_seq_one_letter_code
_entity_poly.pdbx_strand_id
1 'polypeptide(L)' 'ERMNAESQVYAYDFEGDRYDVGEKLGFVKTTIEYALKDEDMKDDVKKYIRELNF' A
#
# COMPACT_ATOMS: atom_id res chain seq x y z
N GLU A 1 14.89 -23.00 -10.30
CA GLU A 1 14.59 -23.29 -11.72
C GLU A 1 13.73 -24.53 -11.99
N ARG A 2 13.46 -25.44 -11.04
CA ARG A 2 12.79 -26.73 -11.35
C ARG A 2 11.25 -26.76 -11.22
N MET A 3 10.59 -25.69 -10.75
CA MET A 3 9.14 -25.72 -10.46
C MET A 3 8.22 -25.56 -11.68
N ASN A 4 8.67 -24.94 -12.76
CA ASN A 4 7.81 -24.67 -13.94
C ASN A 4 7.81 -25.82 -14.98
N ALA A 5 8.57 -26.89 -14.74
CA ALA A 5 8.72 -27.97 -15.72
C ALA A 5 7.63 -29.06 -15.59
N GLU A 6 7.03 -29.21 -14.41
CA GLU A 6 6.10 -30.31 -14.12
C GLU A 6 4.65 -29.85 -13.90
N SER A 7 4.44 -28.55 -13.67
CA SER A 7 3.12 -27.97 -13.36
C SER A 7 2.88 -26.69 -14.14
N GLN A 8 1.65 -26.51 -14.65
CA GLN A 8 1.24 -25.28 -15.33
C GLN A 8 1.19 -24.11 -14.34
N VAL A 9 1.84 -23.00 -14.70
CA VAL A 9 1.82 -21.74 -13.94
C VAL A 9 1.04 -20.71 -14.74
N TYR A 10 0.10 -20.06 -14.08
CA TYR A 10 -0.76 -19.04 -14.67
C TYR A 10 -0.50 -17.69 -14.00
N ALA A 11 -0.41 -16.64 -14.81
CA ALA A 11 -0.44 -15.26 -14.31
C ALA A 11 -1.88 -14.75 -14.36
N TYR A 12 -2.30 -14.08 -13.28
CA TYR A 12 -3.57 -13.37 -13.23
C TYR A 12 -3.29 -11.87 -13.21
N ASP A 13 -3.85 -11.17 -14.19
CA ASP A 13 -3.85 -9.72 -14.22
C ASP A 13 -5.04 -9.22 -13.39
N PHE A 14 -4.76 -8.52 -12.30
CA PHE A 14 -5.79 -8.06 -11.38
C PHE A 14 -6.00 -6.56 -11.57
N GLU A 15 -7.26 -6.14 -11.46
CA GLU A 15 -7.62 -4.72 -11.43
C GLU A 15 -7.57 -4.20 -9.99
N GLY A 16 -6.93 -3.06 -9.79
CA GLY A 16 -6.87 -2.35 -8.50
C GLY A 16 -5.49 -1.86 -8.13
N ASP A 17 -5.42 -1.14 -7.00
CA ASP A 17 -4.16 -0.63 -6.46
C ASP A 17 -3.42 -1.70 -5.67
N ARG A 18 -2.13 -1.90 -5.98
CA ARG A 18 -1.26 -2.81 -5.24
C ARG A 18 -0.40 -2.02 -4.26
N TYR A 19 -0.51 -2.37 -2.99
CA TYR A 19 0.33 -1.81 -1.93
C TYR A 19 1.47 -2.76 -1.56
N ASP A 20 2.70 -2.28 -1.58
CA ASP A 20 3.85 -3.03 -1.11
C ASP A 20 4.10 -2.74 0.38
N VAL A 21 3.50 -3.55 1.25
CA VAL A 21 3.70 -3.45 2.71
C VAL A 21 4.91 -4.24 3.20
N GLY A 22 5.62 -4.95 2.32
CA GLY A 22 6.82 -5.72 2.66
C GLY A 22 8.04 -4.83 2.92
N GLU A 23 8.06 -3.63 2.33
CA GLU A 23 9.09 -2.61 2.56
C GLU A 23 8.62 -1.57 3.58
N LYS A 24 9.54 -1.08 4.44
CA LYS A 24 9.21 -0.10 5.49
C LYS A 24 8.59 1.19 4.94
N LEU A 25 9.13 1.71 3.84
CA LEU A 25 8.61 2.93 3.23
C LEU A 25 7.23 2.68 2.60
N GLY A 26 7.05 1.55 1.93
CA GLY A 26 5.78 1.15 1.35
C GLY A 26 4.69 0.96 2.41
N PHE A 27 5.03 0.36 3.56
CA PHE A 27 4.15 0.30 4.72
C PHE A 27 3.69 1.68 5.18
N VAL A 28 4.62 2.62 5.43
CA VAL A 28 4.29 3.98 5.90
C VAL A 28 3.40 4.72 4.90
N LYS A 29 3.72 4.64 3.60
CA LYS A 29 2.91 5.27 2.53
C LYS A 29 1.50 4.71 2.50
N THR A 30 1.38 3.38 2.53
CA THR A 30 0.09 2.68 2.53
C THR A 30 -0.75 3.11 3.72
N THR A 31 -0.18 3.12 4.93
CA THR A 31 -0.90 3.53 6.13
C THR A 31 -1.40 4.98 6.04
N ILE A 32 -0.57 5.92 5.59
CA ILE A 32 -0.98 7.32 5.41
C ILE A 32 -2.10 7.42 4.37
N GLU A 33 -1.99 6.72 3.25
CA GLU A 33 -2.99 6.76 2.19
C GLU A 33 -4.36 6.24 2.66
N TYR A 34 -4.40 5.10 3.35
CA TYR A 34 -5.65 4.58 3.91
C TYR A 34 -6.24 5.50 4.97
N ALA A 35 -5.41 6.09 5.84
CA ALA A 35 -5.88 7.03 6.85
C ALA A 35 -6.44 8.34 6.23
N LEU A 36 -5.99 8.72 5.02
CA LEU A 36 -6.53 9.86 4.27
C LEU A 36 -7.80 9.52 3.47
N LYS A 37 -8.09 8.23 3.24
CA LYS A 37 -9.34 7.75 2.62
C LYS A 37 -10.45 7.55 3.64
N ASP A 38 -10.12 7.39 4.91
CA ASP A 38 -11.08 7.24 6.01
C ASP A 38 -11.68 8.59 6.42
N GLU A 39 -13.01 8.70 6.42
CA GLU A 39 -13.69 9.99 6.65
C GLU A 39 -13.58 10.48 8.10
N ASP A 40 -13.34 9.59 9.08
CA ASP A 40 -13.17 9.97 10.48
C ASP A 40 -11.73 10.41 10.77
N MET A 41 -10.73 9.84 10.08
CA MET A 41 -9.31 10.10 10.32
C MET A 41 -8.68 11.16 9.42
N LYS A 42 -9.21 11.37 8.21
CA LYS A 42 -8.58 12.16 7.15
C LYS A 42 -8.24 13.59 7.55
N ASP A 43 -9.13 14.27 8.27
CA ASP A 43 -8.92 15.67 8.64
C ASP A 43 -7.85 15.82 9.74
N ASP A 44 -7.84 14.93 10.72
CA ASP A 44 -6.83 14.89 11.77
C ASP A 44 -5.44 14.56 11.22
N VAL A 45 -5.36 13.57 10.31
CA VAL A 45 -4.11 13.19 9.64
C VAL A 45 -3.58 14.35 8.79
N LYS A 46 -4.43 15.03 8.01
CA LYS A 46 -4.03 16.21 7.23
C LYS A 46 -3.55 17.34 8.13
N LYS A 47 -4.23 17.58 9.25
CA LYS A 47 -3.83 18.62 10.21
C LYS A 47 -2.44 18.31 10.77
N TYR A 48 -2.24 17.09 11.27
CA TYR A 48 -0.95 16.66 11.80
C TYR A 48 0.18 16.86 10.78
N ILE A 49 0.00 16.40 9.53
CA ILE A 49 1.02 16.55 8.48
C ILE A 49 1.38 18.02 8.23
N ARG A 50 0.41 18.94 8.26
CA ARG A 50 0.67 20.38 8.08
C ARG A 50 1.41 21.03 9.25
N GLU A 51 1.29 20.47 10.44
CA GLU A 51 1.98 20.94 11.65
C GLU A 51 3.43 20.42 11.73
N LEU A 52 3.79 19.44 10.90
CA LEU A 52 5.17 18.96 10.80
C LEU A 52 6.03 20.00 10.07
N ASN A 53 6.77 20.79 10.84
CA ASN A 53 7.76 21.75 10.32
C ASN A 53 9.05 21.00 9.95
N PHE A 54 9.12 20.51 8.71
CA PHE A 54 10.34 19.97 8.10
C PHE A 54 11.05 21.00 7.23
#